data_AF-A0A6B3HS53-F1
#
_entry.id   AF-A0A6B3HS53-F1
#
_cell.length_a   1.000
_cell.length_b   1.000
_cell.length_c   1.000
_cell.angle_alpha   90.00
_cell.angle_beta   90.00
_cell.angle_gamma   90.00
#
_symmetry.space_group_name_H-M   'P 1'
#
loop_
_entity.id
_entity.type
_entity.pdbx_description
1 polymer ?
#
loop_
_entity_poly.entity_id
_entity_poly.type
_entity_poly.pdbx_seq_one_letter_code
_entity_poly.pdbx_strand_id
1 'polypeptide(L)'
;RMMGALDAAKDAARGHEAVCVSHQLPIWIVRSFVERRRLWHDPRKRQCTLASLTSFTYQGDRIVSVGYSEPARDLVPAHLLAGAKPV
;
A
#
# COMPACT_ATOMS: atom_id res chain seq x y z
N ARG A 1 12.97 -4.48 6.57
CA ARG A 1 11.48 -4.51 6.64
C ARG A 1 10.91 -3.43 5.74
N MET A 2 9.60 -3.37 5.50
CA MET A 2 9.00 -2.56 4.42
C MET A 2 9.25 -1.04 4.51
N MET A 3 9.35 -0.45 5.71
CA MET A 3 9.81 0.95 5.85
C MET A 3 11.20 1.17 5.25
N GLY A 4 12.15 0.29 5.53
CA GLY A 4 13.50 0.39 4.95
C GLY A 4 13.51 0.20 3.43
N ALA A 5 12.55 -0.56 2.87
CA ALA A 5 12.38 -0.66 1.42
C ALA A 5 11.84 0.65 0.82
N LEU A 6 10.89 1.32 1.50
CA LEU A 6 10.41 2.64 1.11
C LEU A 6 11.53 3.68 1.18
N ASP A 7 12.32 3.68 2.27
CA ASP A 7 13.42 4.63 2.44
C ASP A 7 14.49 4.45 1.35
N ALA A 8 14.89 3.20 1.07
CA ALA A 8 15.83 2.90 0.00
C ALA A 8 15.30 3.30 -1.39
N ALA A 9 14.02 3.06 -1.68
CA ALA A 9 13.41 3.46 -2.94
C ALA A 9 13.33 4.98 -3.09
N LYS A 10 12.93 5.69 -2.02
CA LYS A 10 12.90 7.16 -1.96
C LYS A 10 14.29 7.77 -2.14
N ASP A 11 15.32 7.19 -1.52
CA ASP A 11 16.71 7.65 -1.66
C ASP A 11 17.27 7.40 -3.07
N ALA A 12 16.95 6.26 -3.69
CA ALA A 12 17.36 5.95 -5.06
C ALA A 12 16.64 6.81 -6.12
N ALA A 13 15.43 7.28 -5.83
CA ALA A 13 14.57 8.01 -6.77
C ALA A 13 14.34 9.48 -6.39
N ARG A 14 15.31 10.16 -5.76
CA ARG A 14 15.17 11.58 -5.41
C ARG A 14 14.83 12.42 -6.65
N GLY A 15 13.78 13.24 -6.53
CA GLY A 15 13.26 14.06 -7.64
C GLY A 15 12.36 13.31 -8.64
N HIS A 16 12.11 12.02 -8.41
CA HIS A 16 11.31 11.15 -9.25
C HIS A 16 10.34 10.29 -8.41
N GLU A 17 9.60 9.42 -9.08
CA GLU A 17 8.73 8.42 -8.44
C GLU A 17 9.39 7.04 -8.50
N ALA A 18 9.14 6.22 -7.46
CA ALA A 18 9.56 4.83 -7.42
C ALA A 18 8.37 3.92 -7.16
N VAL A 19 8.38 2.74 -7.79
CA VAL A 19 7.38 1.70 -7.58
C VAL A 19 8.03 0.51 -6.87
N CYS A 20 7.48 0.13 -5.72
CA CYS A 20 7.82 -1.10 -5.03
C CYS A 20 6.68 -2.10 -5.20
N VAL A 21 6.99 -3.29 -5.73
CA VAL A 21 6.02 -4.40 -5.82
C VAL A 21 6.19 -5.29 -4.60
N SER A 22 5.08 -5.60 -3.91
CA SER A 22 5.09 -6.44 -2.71
C SER A 22 3.76 -7.16 -2.55
N HIS A 23 3.61 -7.87 -1.43
CA HIS A 23 2.40 -8.61 -1.11
C HIS A 23 1.48 -7.84 -0.16
N GLN A 24 0.25 -8.34 -0.04
CA GLN A 24 -0.83 -7.68 0.67
C GLN A 24 -0.49 -7.27 2.12
N LEU A 25 0.03 -8.20 2.92
CA LEU A 25 0.30 -7.96 4.33
C LEU A 25 1.42 -6.92 4.55
N PRO A 26 2.61 -7.02 3.90
CA PRO A 26 3.63 -5.99 4.00
C PRO A 26 3.15 -4.57 3.64
N ILE A 27 2.41 -4.43 2.53
CA ILE A 27 1.85 -3.14 2.09
C ILE A 27 0.89 -2.58 3.15
N TRP A 28 -0.02 -3.43 3.64
CA TRP A 28 -1.00 -3.00 4.63
C TRP A 28 -0.36 -2.61 5.97
N ILE A 29 0.66 -3.33 6.42
CA ILE A 29 1.35 -3.04 7.68
C ILE A 29 2.11 -1.71 7.59
N VAL A 30 2.83 -1.45 6.50
CA VAL A 30 3.55 -0.18 6.35
C VAL A 30 2.59 1.00 6.25
N ARG A 31 1.49 0.84 5.51
CA ARG A 31 0.40 1.83 5.47
C ARG A 31 -0.17 2.11 6.86
N SER A 32 -0.55 1.05 7.58
CA SER A 32 -1.13 1.15 8.92
C SER A 32 -0.17 1.82 9.90
N PHE A 33 1.12 1.50 9.82
CA PHE A 33 2.15 2.14 10.65
C PHE A 33 2.26 3.64 10.37
N VAL A 34 2.35 4.04 9.08
CA VAL A 34 2.45 5.46 8.68
C VAL A 34 1.19 6.25 9.06
N GLU A 35 0.01 5.68 8.84
CA GLU A 35 -1.28 6.28 9.20
C GLU A 35 -1.62 6.15 10.70
N ARG A 36 -0.69 5.64 11.53
CA ARG A 36 -0.86 5.44 12.98
C ARG A 36 -2.10 4.61 13.37
N ARG A 37 -2.44 3.62 12.55
CA ARG A 37 -3.50 2.64 12.80
C ARG A 37 -2.96 1.48 13.65
N ARG A 38 -3.86 0.74 14.30
CA ARG A 38 -3.52 -0.51 15.00
C ARG A 38 -2.94 -1.52 14.01
N LEU A 39 -1.85 -2.19 14.39
CA LEU A 39 -1.22 -3.19 13.52
C LEU A 39 -1.94 -4.54 13.52
N TRP A 40 -2.63 -4.89 14.61
CA TRP A 40 -3.61 -5.98 14.58
C TRP A 40 -4.91 -5.45 13.98
N HIS A 41 -5.45 -6.18 13.02
CA HIS A 41 -6.56 -5.75 12.19
C HIS A 41 -7.30 -6.98 11.66
N ASP A 42 -8.51 -6.75 11.18
CA ASP A 42 -9.24 -7.76 10.40
C ASP A 42 -8.64 -7.83 8.99
N PRO A 43 -8.06 -8.97 8.56
CA PRO A 43 -7.46 -9.11 7.23
C PRO A 43 -8.44 -8.83 6.07
N ARG A 44 -9.75 -8.99 6.29
CA ARG A 44 -10.79 -8.79 5.27
C ARG A 44 -11.03 -7.31 4.95
N LYS A 45 -10.59 -6.41 5.82
CA LYS A 45 -10.77 -4.95 5.68
C LYS A 45 -9.58 -4.26 5.01
N ARG A 46 -8.58 -5.01 4.53
CA ARG A 46 -7.40 -4.45 3.88
C ARG A 46 -7.78 -3.85 2.53
N GLN A 47 -7.40 -2.59 2.32
CA GLN A 47 -7.35 -1.96 1.00
C GLN A 47 -6.00 -2.32 0.36
N CYS A 48 -5.99 -3.41 -0.39
CA CYS A 48 -4.83 -3.89 -1.15
C CYS A 48 -5.29 -4.98 -2.14
N THR A 49 -6.21 -4.62 -3.03
CA THR A 49 -6.65 -5.49 -4.14
C THR A 49 -5.51 -5.67 -5.15
N LEU A 50 -5.63 -6.68 -6.02
CA LEU A 50 -4.62 -6.92 -7.05
C LEU A 50 -4.45 -5.67 -7.94
N ALA A 51 -3.20 -5.30 -8.21
CA ALA A 51 -2.84 -4.11 -8.99
C ALA A 51 -3.39 -2.78 -8.43
N SER A 52 -3.68 -2.72 -7.13
CA SER A 52 -3.91 -1.45 -6.43
C SER A 52 -2.61 -0.71 -6.12
N LEU A 53 -2.70 0.60 -5.93
CA LEU A 53 -1.59 1.46 -5.54
C LEU A 53 -1.85 2.01 -4.13
N THR A 54 -0.86 1.86 -3.25
CA THR A 54 -0.77 2.63 -2.01
C THR A 54 0.41 3.58 -2.14
N SER A 55 0.15 4.87 -2.28
CA SER A 55 1.16 5.88 -2.55
C SER A 55 1.57 6.60 -1.27
N PHE A 56 2.87 6.75 -1.03
CA PHE A 56 3.42 7.53 0.08
C PHE A 56 4.11 8.77 -0.51
N THR A 57 3.57 9.95 -0.24
CA THR A 57 4.12 11.20 -0.77
C THR A 57 5.14 11.76 0.21
N TYR A 58 6.35 12.04 -0.26
CA TYR A 58 7.43 12.58 0.56
C TYR A 58 7.66 14.07 0.30
N GLN A 59 7.93 14.82 1.37
CA GLN A 59 8.57 16.14 1.32
C GLN A 59 9.90 16.03 2.08
N GLY A 60 11.00 16.00 1.33
CA GLY A 60 12.31 15.62 1.88
C GLY A 60 12.28 14.18 2.39
N ASP A 61 12.46 13.99 3.69
CA ASP A 61 12.44 12.68 4.36
C ASP A 61 11.12 12.37 5.08
N ARG A 62 10.16 13.28 5.05
CA ARG A 62 8.88 13.12 5.75
C ARG A 62 7.80 12.67 4.79
N ILE A 63 7.07 11.64 5.17
CA ILE A 63 5.81 11.28 4.51
C ILE A 63 4.76 12.32 4.91
N VAL A 64 4.20 13.02 3.92
CA VAL A 64 3.19 14.08 4.12
C VAL A 64 1.78 13.63 3.75
N SER A 65 1.64 12.58 2.93
CA SER A 65 0.34 11.98 2.63
C SER A 65 0.43 10.51 2.26
N VAL A 66 -0.68 9.80 2.43
CA VAL A 66 -0.87 8.42 1.99
C VAL A 66 -2.13 8.36 1.12
N GLY A 67 -1.98 7.91 -0.12
CA GLY A 67 -3.06 7.72 -1.08
C GLY A 67 -3.35 6.24 -1.35
N TYR A 68 -4.58 5.93 -1.77
CA TYR A 68 -4.96 4.61 -2.26
C TYR A 68 -5.80 4.73 -3.53
N SER A 69 -5.48 3.95 -4.55
CA SER A 69 -6.27 3.84 -5.78
C SER A 69 -6.27 2.41 -6.31
N GLU A 70 -7.28 2.07 -7.12
CA GLU A 70 -7.43 0.75 -7.73
C GLU A 70 -7.60 0.90 -9.26
N PRO A 71 -6.53 1.25 -10.00
CA PRO A 71 -6.65 1.60 -11.42
C PRO A 71 -7.18 0.45 -12.29
N ALA A 72 -6.87 -0.80 -11.94
CA ALA A 72 -7.24 -2.00 -12.69
C ALA A 72 -8.40 -2.78 -12.03
N ARG A 73 -9.22 -2.11 -11.20
CA ARG A 73 -10.25 -2.77 -10.39
C ARG A 73 -11.26 -3.56 -11.22
N ASP A 74 -11.63 -3.02 -12.37
CA ASP A 74 -12.58 -3.60 -13.34
C ASP A 74 -12.10 -4.94 -13.92
N LEU A 75 -10.79 -5.19 -13.90
CA LEU A 75 -10.18 -6.46 -14.31
C LEU A 75 -10.15 -7.51 -13.19
N VAL A 76 -10.44 -7.14 -11.94
CA VAL A 76 -10.34 -8.04 -10.80
C VAL A 76 -11.65 -8.84 -10.65
N PRO A 77 -11.60 -10.19 -10.61
CA PRO A 77 -12.78 -11.00 -10.33
C PRO A 77 -13.48 -10.58 -9.04
N ALA A 78 -14.83 -10.51 -9.06
CA ALA A 78 -15.61 -10.01 -7.92
C ALA A 78 -15.33 -10.75 -6.60
N HIS A 79 -15.04 -12.05 -6.66
CA HIS A 79 -14.74 -12.88 -5.49
C HIS A 79 -13.32 -12.63 -4.89
N LEU A 80 -12.45 -11.90 -5.60
CA LEU A 80 -11.12 -11.50 -5.13
C LEU A 80 -11.07 -10.06 -4.61
N LEU A 81 -12.17 -9.32 -4.70
CA LEU A 81 -12.24 -7.96 -4.16
C LEU A 81 -12.21 -7.95 -2.63
N ALA A 82 -11.66 -6.87 -2.06
CA ALA A 82 -11.64 -6.68 -0.62
C ALA A 82 -13.08 -6.70 -0.06
N GLY A 83 -13.32 -7.52 0.96
CA GLY A 83 -14.64 -7.71 1.56
C GLY A 83 -15.58 -8.67 0.82
N ALA A 84 -15.14 -9.32 -0.26
CA ALA A 84 -15.92 -10.38 -0.90
C ALA A 84 -16.20 -11.54 0.08
N LYS A 85 -17.38 -12.16 -0.07
CA LYS A 85 -17.71 -13.37 0.69
C LYS A 85 -16.88 -14.54 0.15
N PRO A 86 -16.36 -15.43 1.02
CA PRO A 86 -15.79 -16.70 0.56
C PRO A 86 -16.81 -17.43 -0.30
N VAL A 87 -16.35 -17.96 -1.43
CA VAL A 87 -17.11 -18.90 -2.26
C VAL A 87 -17.12 -20.29 -1.63
#